data_AF-A0A3C2E2Z1-F1
#
_entry.id   AF-A0A3C2E2Z1-F1
#
_cell.length_a   1.000
_cell.length_b   1.000
_cell.length_c   1.000
_cell.angle_alpha   90.00
_cell.angle_beta   90.00
_cell.angle_gamma   90.00
#
_symmetry.space_group_name_H-M   'P 1'
#
loop_
_entity.id
_entity.type
_entity.pdbx_description
1 polymer ?
#
loop_
_entity_poly.entity_id
_entity_poly.type
_entity_poly.pdbx_seq_one_letter_code
_entity_poly.pdbx_strand_id
1 'polypeptide(L)'
;GIVLFMMPVFIVGIVMYFGSRNRAAVLETVRAAAQNGQQLTPETIRALGMPRRNKGGDIRWGIILIAVAVAFAILGWSITGVSDTPEVFQIMLGVASFPGLVGLALIGMGVLMKPRDGVDE
;
A
#
# COMPACT_ATOMS: atom_id res chain seq x y z
N GLY A 1 18.56 19.61 -2.36
CA GLY A 1 18.53 18.29 -3.02
C GLY A 1 18.02 17.20 -2.09
N ILE A 2 18.82 16.76 -1.12
CA ILE A 2 18.58 15.54 -0.32
C ILE A 2 17.26 15.54 0.47
N VAL A 3 16.86 16.68 1.03
CA VAL A 3 15.63 16.78 1.85
C VAL A 3 14.36 16.45 1.06
N LEU A 4 14.29 16.84 -0.22
CA LEU A 4 13.13 16.58 -1.09
C LEU A 4 12.95 15.07 -1.35
N PHE A 5 14.05 14.33 -1.45
CA PHE A 5 14.03 12.87 -1.67
C PHE A 5 13.83 12.07 -0.39
N MET A 6 14.24 12.60 0.78
CA MET A 6 14.01 11.95 2.07
C MET A 6 12.56 12.06 2.54
N MET A 7 11.85 13.12 2.19
CA MET A 7 10.50 13.39 2.71
C MET A 7 9.49 12.26 2.43
N PRO A 8 9.38 11.70 1.20
CA PRO A 8 8.51 10.56 0.92
C PRO A 8 8.91 9.30 1.69
N VAL A 9 10.22 9.02 1.80
CA VAL A 9 10.75 7.87 2.55
C VAL A 9 10.37 8.00 4.02
N PHE A 10 10.47 9.20 4.59
CA PHE A 10 10.11 9.48 5.97
C PHE A 10 8.61 9.31 6.23
N ILE A 11 7.74 9.83 5.35
CA ILE A 11 6.29 9.67 5.46
C ILE A 11 5.93 8.18 5.43
N VAL A 12 6.43 7.44 4.45
CA VAL A 12 6.15 6.00 4.33
C VAL A 12 6.69 5.24 5.54
N GLY A 13 7.90 5.57 5.99
CA GLY A 13 8.51 4.97 7.18
C GLY A 13 7.68 5.18 8.44
N ILE A 14 7.17 6.40 8.67
CA ILE A 14 6.28 6.71 9.80
C ILE A 14 4.99 5.90 9.70
N VAL A 15 4.31 5.91 8.55
CA VAL A 15 3.04 5.18 8.38
C VAL A 15 3.24 3.68 8.62
N MET A 16 4.31 3.08 8.11
CA MET A 16 4.63 1.67 8.35
C MET A 16 4.97 1.39 9.81
N TYR A 17 5.77 2.27 10.45
CA TYR A 17 6.16 2.13 11.85
C TYR A 17 4.94 2.12 12.76
N PHE A 18 4.05 3.12 12.66
CA PHE A 18 2.85 3.19 13.49
C PHE A 18 1.86 2.05 13.19
N GLY A 19 1.71 1.67 11.91
CA GLY A 19 0.87 0.54 11.52
C GLY A 19 1.35 -0.81 12.09
N SER A 20 2.66 -1.03 12.14
CA SER A 20 3.25 -2.26 12.71
C SER A 20 3.07 -2.33 14.23
N ARG A 21 3.21 -1.19 14.93
CA ARG A 21 3.09 -1.09 16.38
C ARG A 21 1.67 -1.36 16.88
N ASN A 22 0.65 -0.85 16.17
CA ASN A 22 -0.74 -1.17 16.50
C ASN A 22 -1.05 -2.67 16.35
N ARG A 23 -0.50 -3.33 15.33
CA ARG A 23 -0.69 -4.78 15.14
C ARG A 23 0.00 -5.58 16.25
N ALA A 24 1.21 -5.17 16.64
CA ALA A 24 1.94 -5.80 17.73
C ALA A 24 1.16 -5.72 19.05
N ALA A 25 0.59 -4.56 19.37
CA ALA A 25 -0.21 -4.37 20.57
C ALA A 25 -1.45 -5.29 20.61
N VAL A 26 -2.19 -5.42 19.49
CA VAL A 26 -3.35 -6.32 19.42
C VAL A 26 -2.93 -7.80 19.58
N LEU A 27 -1.81 -8.20 18.98
CA LEU A 27 -1.28 -9.56 19.10
C LEU A 27 -0.82 -9.89 20.52
N GLU A 28 -0.27 -8.90 21.24
CA GLU A 28 0.12 -9.05 22.64
C GLU A 28 -1.09 -9.30 23.54
N THR A 29 -2.19 -8.55 23.34
CA THR A 29 -3.45 -8.78 24.06
C THR A 29 -4.05 -10.16 23.77
N VAL A 30 -4.03 -10.59 22.49
CA VAL A 30 -4.48 -11.92 22.08
C VAL A 30 -3.62 -13.01 22.74
N ARG A 31 -2.29 -12.82 22.78
CA ARG A 31 -1.37 -13.78 23.41
C ARG A 31 -1.57 -13.85 24.94
N ALA A 32 -1.79 -12.72 25.60
CA ALA A 32 -2.09 -12.67 27.02
C ALA A 32 -3.42 -13.37 27.36
N ALA A 33 -4.47 -13.13 26.56
CA ALA A 33 -5.76 -13.80 26.72
C ALA A 33 -5.67 -15.33 26.51
N ALA A 34 -4.87 -15.77 25.53
CA ALA A 34 -4.62 -17.20 25.29
C ALA A 34 -3.88 -17.88 26.46
N GLN A 35 -2.87 -17.21 27.04
CA GLN A 35 -2.11 -17.75 28.18
C GLN A 35 -2.94 -17.89 29.46
N ASN A 36 -3.96 -17.05 29.64
CA ASN A 36 -4.89 -17.12 30.77
C ASN A 36 -5.96 -18.23 30.62
N GLY A 37 -5.85 -19.09 29.61
CA GLY A 37 -6.78 -20.21 29.38
C GLY A 37 -8.15 -19.79 28.84
N GLN A 38 -8.30 -18.52 28.42
CA GLN A 38 -9.54 -18.01 27.88
C GLN A 38 -9.74 -18.54 26.45
N GLN A 39 -10.86 -19.23 26.20
CA GLN A 39 -11.21 -19.67 24.85
C GLN A 39 -11.49 -18.44 23.98
N LEU A 40 -10.51 -18.06 23.17
CA LEU A 40 -10.65 -16.99 22.19
C LEU A 40 -11.49 -17.51 21.03
N THR A 41 -12.79 -17.22 21.07
CA THR A 41 -13.67 -17.53 19.96
C THR A 41 -13.35 -16.63 18.76
N PRO A 42 -13.58 -17.08 17.51
CA PRO A 42 -13.34 -16.28 16.32
C PRO A 42 -14.06 -14.92 16.32
N GLU A 43 -15.14 -14.77 17.08
CA GLU A 43 -15.87 -13.50 17.23
C GLU A 43 -15.18 -12.52 18.17
N THR A 44 -14.60 -12.98 19.29
CA THR A 44 -13.89 -12.09 20.22
C THR A 44 -12.52 -11.66 19.66
N ILE A 45 -11.87 -12.50 18.86
CA ILE A 45 -10.71 -12.10 18.04
C ILE A 45 -11.07 -10.99 17.03
N ARG A 46 -12.27 -11.06 16.43
CA ARG A 46 -12.77 -10.03 15.51
C ARG A 46 -13.09 -8.72 16.24
N ALA A 47 -13.63 -8.78 17.46
CA ALA A 47 -13.89 -7.62 18.30
C ALA A 47 -12.62 -6.88 18.73
N LEU A 48 -11.48 -7.59 18.83
CA LEU A 48 -10.16 -7.02 19.14
C LEU A 48 -9.54 -6.21 17.97
N GLY A 49 -10.26 -6.04 16.86
CA GLY A 49 -9.81 -5.22 15.74
C GLY A 49 -8.72 -5.86 14.89
N MET A 50 -8.60 -7.19 14.91
CA MET A 50 -7.66 -7.89 14.05
C MET A 50 -7.99 -7.59 12.58
N PRO A 51 -7.07 -6.98 11.81
CA PRO A 51 -7.38 -6.52 10.48
C PRO A 51 -7.75 -7.71 9.59
N ARG A 52 -8.96 -7.68 9.02
CA ARG A 52 -9.34 -8.64 7.97
C ARG A 52 -8.30 -8.55 6.86
N ARG A 53 -7.83 -9.70 6.38
CA ARG A 53 -7.07 -9.77 5.13
C ARG A 53 -7.96 -9.18 4.03
N ASN A 54 -7.69 -7.92 3.69
CA ASN A 54 -8.56 -7.14 2.82
C ASN A 54 -8.42 -7.72 1.41
N LYS A 55 -9.34 -8.61 1.02
CA LYS A 55 -9.32 -9.31 -0.29
C LYS A 55 -9.34 -8.35 -1.49
N GLY A 56 -9.64 -7.06 -1.28
CA GLY A 56 -9.56 -6.00 -2.30
C GLY A 56 -8.54 -4.88 -1.99
N GLY A 57 -7.67 -5.07 -0.99
CA GLY A 57 -6.66 -4.07 -0.63
C GLY A 57 -5.69 -3.81 -1.77
N ASP A 58 -5.23 -4.88 -2.42
CA ASP A 58 -4.19 -4.80 -3.45
C ASP A 58 -4.68 -4.05 -4.70
N ILE A 59 -5.90 -4.33 -5.18
CA ILE A 59 -6.47 -3.61 -6.33
C ILE A 59 -6.60 -2.11 -6.04
N ARG A 60 -7.10 -1.73 -4.85
CA ARG A 60 -7.27 -0.32 -4.48
C ARG A 60 -5.93 0.41 -4.47
N TRP A 61 -4.93 -0.17 -3.83
CA TRP A 61 -3.58 0.41 -3.81
C TRP A 61 -2.96 0.45 -5.20
N GLY A 62 -3.20 -0.57 -6.01
CA GLY A 62 -2.75 -0.63 -7.38
C GLY A 62 -3.30 0.53 -8.22
N ILE A 63 -4.61 0.80 -8.16
CA ILE A 63 -5.25 1.93 -8.85
C ILE A 63 -4.68 3.27 -8.38
N ILE A 64 -4.48 3.45 -7.07
CA ILE A 64 -3.90 4.69 -6.51
C ILE A 64 -2.50 4.93 -7.09
N LEU A 65 -1.66 3.89 -7.18
CA LEU A 65 -0.30 4.04 -7.70
C LEU A 65 -0.27 4.31 -9.21
N ILE A 66 -1.18 3.73 -9.99
CA ILE A 66 -1.34 4.09 -11.40
C ILE A 66 -1.72 5.57 -11.54
N ALA A 67 -2.64 6.07 -10.70
CA ALA A 67 -3.02 7.48 -10.72
C ALA A 67 -1.84 8.40 -10.41
N VAL A 68 -0.98 8.03 -9.45
CA VAL A 68 0.25 8.78 -9.13
C VAL A 68 1.24 8.76 -10.30
N ALA A 69 1.41 7.62 -10.99
CA ALA A 69 2.27 7.53 -12.17
C ALA A 69 1.78 8.45 -13.31
N VAL A 70 0.47 8.43 -13.57
CA VAL A 70 -0.17 9.31 -14.57
C VAL A 70 0.01 10.78 -14.18
N ALA A 71 -0.13 11.13 -12.90
CA ALA A 71 0.08 12.49 -12.44
C ALA A 71 1.51 12.99 -12.71
N PHE A 72 2.53 12.16 -12.48
CA PHE A 72 3.91 12.50 -12.82
C PHE A 72 4.13 12.67 -14.33
N ALA A 73 3.52 11.81 -15.16
CA ALA A 73 3.58 11.96 -16.61
C ALA A 73 2.95 13.28 -17.09
N ILE A 74 1.76 13.63 -16.58
CA ILE A 74 1.07 14.89 -16.88
C ILE A 74 1.90 16.09 -16.41
N LEU A 75 2.49 16.01 -15.21
CA LEU A 75 3.35 17.07 -14.68
C LEU A 75 4.59 17.28 -15.56
N GLY A 76 5.28 16.20 -15.94
CA GLY A 76 6.44 16.29 -16.84
C GLY A 76 6.10 16.88 -18.20
N TRP A 77 4.94 16.50 -18.76
CA TRP A 77 4.42 17.06 -20.00
C TRP A 77 4.12 18.55 -19.87
N SER A 78 3.41 18.94 -18.81
CA SER A 78 3.05 20.34 -18.54
C SER A 78 4.28 21.22 -18.34
N ILE A 79 5.32 20.74 -17.65
CA ILE A 79 6.55 21.51 -17.44
C ILE A 79 7.29 21.69 -18.76
N THR A 80 7.40 20.63 -19.56
CA THR A 80 8.05 20.68 -20.88
C THR A 80 7.31 21.61 -21.85
N GLY A 81 5.99 21.79 -21.71
CA GLY A 81 5.23 22.75 -22.50
C GLY A 81 5.45 24.22 -22.12
N VAL A 82 5.93 24.49 -20.90
CA VAL A 82 6.15 25.86 -20.38
C VAL A 82 7.63 26.23 -20.32
N SER A 83 8.52 25.23 -20.27
CA SER A 83 9.97 25.38 -20.24
C SER A 83 10.59 24.62 -21.41
N ASP A 84 11.52 25.24 -22.13
CA ASP A 84 12.28 24.65 -23.25
C ASP A 84 13.30 23.58 -22.78
N THR A 85 12.89 22.75 -21.82
CA THR A 85 13.69 21.66 -21.23
C THR A 85 13.01 20.32 -21.49
N PRO A 86 13.20 19.73 -22.68
CA PRO A 86 12.56 18.48 -23.08
C PRO A 86 12.96 17.28 -22.21
N GLU A 87 14.06 17.37 -21.48
CA GLU A 87 14.56 16.31 -20.60
C GLU A 87 13.64 16.09 -19.40
N VAL A 88 12.88 17.10 -18.99
CA VAL A 88 11.98 17.02 -17.83
C VAL A 88 10.92 15.94 -18.02
N PHE A 89 10.37 15.81 -19.23
CA PHE A 89 9.38 14.77 -19.51
C PHE A 89 9.98 13.37 -19.35
N GLN A 90 11.18 13.13 -19.87
CA GLN A 90 11.86 11.83 -19.75
C GLN A 90 12.19 11.48 -18.30
N ILE A 91 12.68 12.45 -17.53
CA ILE A 91 12.99 12.26 -16.11
C ILE A 91 11.70 11.93 -15.33
N MET A 92 10.62 12.68 -15.57
CA MET A 92 9.33 12.44 -14.90
C MET A 92 8.70 11.10 -15.28
N LEU A 93 8.84 10.64 -16.53
CA LEU A 93 8.45 9.29 -16.92
C LEU A 93 9.27 8.22 -16.18
N GLY A 94 10.58 8.44 -16.02
CA GLY A 94 11.44 7.60 -15.19
C GLY A 94 10.93 7.49 -13.75
N VAL A 95 10.58 8.62 -13.13
CA VAL A 95 10.00 8.65 -11.78
C VAL A 95 8.61 8.00 -11.72
N ALA A 96 7.76 8.23 -12.74
CA ALA A 96 6.42 7.65 -12.85
C ALA A 96 6.44 6.12 -12.99
N SER A 97 7.51 5.56 -13.58
CA SER A 97 7.63 4.11 -13.79
C SER A 97 7.59 3.32 -12.48
N PHE A 98 8.12 3.86 -11.38
CA PHE A 98 8.13 3.20 -10.07
C PHE A 98 6.71 2.95 -9.54
N PRO A 99 5.87 3.97 -9.28
CA PRO A 99 4.50 3.72 -8.87
C PRO A 99 3.69 3.04 -9.99
N GLY A 100 3.98 3.31 -11.28
CA GLY A 100 3.26 2.70 -12.39
C GLY A 100 3.39 1.16 -12.40
N LEU A 101 4.61 0.64 -12.31
CA LEU A 101 4.88 -0.80 -12.31
C LEU A 101 4.38 -1.47 -11.02
N VAL A 102 4.55 -0.84 -9.85
CA VAL A 102 4.00 -1.36 -8.60
C VAL A 102 2.47 -1.40 -8.64
N GLY A 103 1.86 -0.36 -9.21
CA GLY A 103 0.42 -0.28 -9.42
C GLY A 103 -0.10 -1.41 -10.29
N LEU A 104 0.55 -1.65 -11.44
CA LEU A 104 0.24 -2.76 -12.34
C LEU A 104 0.39 -4.12 -11.64
N ALA A 105 1.45 -4.30 -10.86
CA ALA A 105 1.68 -5.54 -10.11
C ALA A 105 0.57 -5.81 -9.09
N LEU A 106 0.15 -4.80 -8.32
CA LEU A 106 -0.92 -4.94 -7.33
C LEU A 106 -2.29 -5.20 -7.96
N ILE A 107 -2.60 -4.54 -9.08
CA ILE A 107 -3.81 -4.82 -9.86
C ILE A 107 -3.75 -6.25 -10.42
N GLY A 108 -2.62 -6.63 -11.01
CA GLY A 108 -2.39 -7.97 -11.56
C GLY A 108 -2.56 -9.06 -10.51
N MET A 109 -1.97 -8.90 -9.32
CA MET A 109 -2.19 -9.81 -8.19
C MET A 109 -3.65 -9.85 -7.78
N GLY A 110 -4.33 -8.70 -7.66
CA GLY A 110 -5.72 -8.67 -7.28
C GLY A 110 -6.69 -9.31 -8.29
N VAL A 111 -6.37 -9.26 -9.59
CA VAL A 111 -7.17 -9.86 -10.66
C VAL A 111 -6.83 -11.34 -10.87
N LEU A 112 -5.55 -11.69 -10.90
CA LEU A 112 -5.05 -13.05 -11.21
C LEU A 112 -5.04 -13.97 -10.00
N MET A 113 -4.75 -13.44 -8.81
CA MET A 113 -4.64 -14.21 -7.57
C MET A 113 -5.91 -14.15 -6.72
N LYS A 114 -7.04 -13.65 -7.26
CA LYS A 114 -8.33 -13.71 -6.57
C LYS A 114 -8.59 -15.17 -6.19
N PRO A 115 -8.58 -15.53 -4.89
CA PRO A 115 -8.88 -16.90 -4.49
C PRO A 115 -10.28 -17.24 -4.99
N ARG A 116 -10.43 -18.38 -5.66
CA ARG A 116 -11.74 -18.99 -5.87
C ARG A 116 -12.20 -19.43 -4.49
N ASP A 117 -12.92 -18.56 -3.81
CA ASP A 117 -13.67 -18.95 -2.61
C ASP A 117 -14.75 -19.94 -3.08
N GLY A 118 -14.46 -21.22 -2.99
CA GLY A 118 -15.39 -22.30 -3.30
C GLY A 118 -14.84 -23.63 -2.81
N VAL A 119 -15.60 -24.23 -1.88
CA VAL A 119 -15.44 -25.55 -1.23
C VAL A 119 -14.41 -25.50 -0.09
N ASP A 120 -14.78 -25.57 1.20
CA ASP A 120 -15.57 -26.62 1.84
C ASP A 120 -16.76 -26.13 2.71
N GLU A 121 -17.81 -26.94 2.61
CA GLU A 121 -18.96 -27.28 3.49
C GLU A 121 -19.14 -26.55 4.85
#